data_AF-A0A2I2ZV47-F1
#
_entry.id   AF-A0A2I2ZV47-F1
#
_cell.length_a   1.000
_cell.length_b   1.000
_cell.length_c   1.000
_cell.angle_alpha   90.00
_cell.angle_beta   90.00
_cell.angle_gamma   90.00
#
_symmetry.space_group_name_H-M   'P 1'
#
loop_
_entity.id
_entity.type
_entity.pdbx_description
1 polymer ?
#
loop_
_entity_poly.entity_id
_entity_poly.type
_entity_poly.pdbx_seq_one_letter_code
_entity_poly.pdbx_strand_id
1 'polypeptide(L)'
;MTVYALVTVSYFLITGGIIYVVIVEPPSRPVPFLAYRVNGQYIMERLASSFLFTMGGLSFIILDPLSAPKIPKLNRFLLLVIGFVCVLLNFFMAGVFMRMKLPGYLMG
;
A
#
# COMPACT_ATOMS: atom_id res chain seq x y z
N MET A 1 9.57 4.50 -19.22
CA MET A 1 9.35 3.50 -18.15
C MET A 1 10.35 3.59 -17.00
N THR A 2 11.64 3.85 -17.25
CA THR A 2 12.66 3.99 -16.19
C THR A 2 12.36 5.11 -15.18
N VAL A 3 11.97 6.30 -15.66
CA VAL A 3 11.57 7.42 -14.79
C VAL A 3 10.31 7.07 -13.98
N TYR A 4 9.36 6.35 -14.59
CA TYR A 4 8.15 5.91 -13.90
C TYR A 4 8.45 4.94 -12.75
N ALA A 5 9.35 3.97 -12.98
CA ALA A 5 9.81 3.06 -11.94
C ALA A 5 10.52 3.82 -10.81
N LEU A 6 11.36 4.80 -11.13
CA LEU A 6 12.06 5.61 -10.14
C LEU A 6 11.08 6.43 -9.28
N VAL A 7 10.05 7.03 -9.88
CA VAL A 7 8.99 7.76 -9.16
C VAL A 7 8.16 6.82 -8.28
N THR A 8 7.89 5.61 -8.73
CA THR A 8 7.13 4.63 -7.92
C THR A 8 7.94 4.16 -6.72
N VAL A 9 9.25 3.95 -6.91
CA VAL A 9 10.19 3.62 -5.83
C VAL A 9 10.33 4.80 -4.87
N SER A 10 10.47 6.03 -5.35
CA SER A 10 10.57 7.20 -4.46
C SER A 10 9.28 7.40 -3.66
N TYR A 11 8.11 7.17 -4.25
CA TYR A 11 6.83 7.16 -3.53
C TYR A 11 6.83 6.14 -2.39
N PHE A 12 7.24 4.89 -2.66
CA PHE A 12 7.37 3.86 -1.61
C PHE A 12 8.28 4.31 -0.46
N LEU A 13 9.44 4.86 -0.78
CA LEU A 13 10.49 5.23 0.18
C LEU A 13 10.08 6.43 1.04
N ILE A 14 9.46 7.44 0.43
CA ILE A 14 9.01 8.66 1.13
C ILE A 14 7.82 8.34 2.04
N THR A 15 6.81 7.62 1.53
CA THR A 15 5.65 7.22 2.32
C THR A 15 6.02 6.20 3.40
N GLY A 16 7.02 5.33 3.14
CA GLY A 16 7.57 4.40 4.12
C GLY A 16 8.33 5.08 5.26
N GLY A 17 8.53 6.40 5.18
CA GLY A 17 9.07 7.18 6.28
C GLY A 17 10.56 7.00 6.48
N ILE A 18 11.35 6.84 5.41
CA ILE A 18 12.83 6.82 5.49
C ILE A 18 13.39 8.03 6.25
N ILE A 19 12.73 9.19 6.14
CA ILE A 19 13.09 10.39 6.88
C ILE A 19 13.00 10.16 8.40
N TYR A 20 12.01 9.37 8.85
CA TYR A 20 11.80 9.06 10.26
C TYR A 20 12.67 7.89 10.76
N VAL A 21 13.14 7.01 9.86
CA VAL A 21 14.15 5.97 10.21
C VAL A 21 15.45 6.60 10.68
N VAL A 22 15.84 7.75 10.11
CA VAL A 22 17.06 8.48 10.49
C VAL A 22 16.90 9.24 11.81
N ILE A 23 15.68 9.63 12.17
CA ILE A 23 15.43 10.54 13.30
C ILE A 23 15.01 9.79 14.58
N VAL A 24 14.35 8.64 14.47
CA VAL A 24 13.73 7.96 15.60
C VAL A 24 14.50 6.68 15.93
N GLU A 25 15.12 6.64 17.11
CA GLU A 25 15.76 5.43 17.62
C GLU A 25 14.76 4.27 17.80
N PRO A 26 15.18 3.02 17.54
CA PRO A 26 14.30 1.87 17.67
C PRO A 26 13.90 1.65 19.14
N PRO A 27 12.60 1.41 19.42
CA PRO A 27 12.16 1.11 20.77
C PRO A 27 12.77 -0.21 21.27
N SER A 28 13.12 -0.27 22.55
CA SER A 28 13.72 -1.43 23.22
C SER A 28 12.79 -2.65 23.32
N ARG A 29 11.50 -2.49 22.96
CA ARG A 29 10.54 -3.59 22.78
C ARG A 29 9.84 -3.44 21.42
N PRO A 30 9.83 -4.48 20.58
CA PRO A 30 9.22 -4.42 19.26
C PRO A 30 7.70 -4.44 19.38
N VAL A 31 7.08 -3.26 19.44
CA VAL A 31 5.63 -3.12 19.30
C VAL A 31 5.33 -2.69 17.86
N PRO A 32 4.62 -3.52 17.07
CA PRO A 32 4.45 -3.27 15.65
C PRO A 32 3.49 -2.12 15.30
N PHE A 33 2.65 -1.68 16.24
CA PHE A 33 1.64 -0.63 16.02
C PHE A 33 1.52 0.31 17.22
N LEU A 34 1.35 1.61 16.92
CA LEU A 34 1.00 2.60 17.94
C LEU A 34 -0.51 2.89 17.89
N ALA A 35 -1.28 2.17 18.70
CA ALA A 35 -2.72 2.41 18.80
C ALA A 35 -3.04 3.79 19.42
N TYR A 36 -4.16 4.40 19.01
CA TYR A 36 -4.72 5.66 19.55
C TYR A 36 -3.95 6.96 19.29
N ARG A 37 -2.77 6.91 18.66
CA ARG A 37 -1.98 8.10 18.30
C ARG A 37 -1.86 8.20 16.78
N VAL A 38 -2.59 9.12 16.17
CA VAL A 38 -2.60 9.28 14.70
C VAL A 38 -1.25 9.76 14.15
N ASN A 39 -0.60 10.69 14.85
CA ASN A 39 0.67 11.31 14.43
C ASN A 39 1.92 10.53 14.84
N GLY A 40 1.78 9.58 15.76
CA GLY A 40 2.88 8.68 16.12
C GLY A 40 2.78 7.43 15.27
N GLN A 41 3.87 7.06 14.59
CA GLN A 41 3.88 5.89 13.72
C GLN A 41 5.25 5.24 13.76
N TYR A 42 5.28 3.95 14.11
CA TYR A 42 6.49 3.15 14.10
C TYR A 42 6.93 2.80 12.67
N ILE A 43 8.20 2.45 12.51
CA ILE A 43 8.79 2.11 11.21
C ILE A 43 8.03 0.98 10.51
N MET A 44 7.68 -0.09 11.24
CA MET A 44 6.97 -1.24 10.66
C MET A 44 5.57 -0.86 10.16
N GLU A 45 4.87 0.00 10.89
CA GLU A 45 3.55 0.50 10.50
C GLU A 45 3.63 1.38 9.23
N ARG A 46 4.66 2.23 9.11
CA ARG A 46 4.89 3.07 7.92
C ARG A 46 5.24 2.21 6.71
N LEU A 47 6.15 1.25 6.87
CA LEU A 47 6.60 0.37 5.81
C LEU A 47 5.48 -0.55 5.31
N ALA A 48 4.62 -1.04 6.20
CA ALA A 48 3.43 -1.78 5.82
C ALA A 48 2.45 -0.91 5.02
N SER A 49 2.19 0.33 5.47
CA SER A 49 1.26 1.23 4.78
C SER A 49 1.76 1.66 3.40
N SER A 50 3.05 1.97 3.24
CA SER A 50 3.62 2.36 1.95
C SER A 50 3.61 1.20 0.94
N PHE A 51 3.81 -0.03 1.42
CA PHE A 51 3.69 -1.22 0.58
C PHE A 51 2.27 -1.44 0.07
N LEU A 52 1.26 -1.25 0.93
CA LEU A 52 -0.15 -1.36 0.53
C LEU A 52 -0.53 -0.29 -0.50
N PHE A 53 -0.06 0.95 -0.34
CA PHE A 53 -0.36 2.01 -1.30
C PHE A 53 0.31 1.79 -2.66
N THR A 54 1.57 1.33 -2.70
CA THR A 54 2.26 1.05 -3.96
C THR A 54 1.66 -0.15 -4.69
N MET A 55 1.31 -1.21 -3.97
CA MET A 55 0.62 -2.37 -4.54
C MET A 55 -0.77 -1.99 -5.07
N GLY A 56 -1.49 -1.11 -4.37
CA GLY A 56 -2.77 -0.55 -4.83
C GLY A 56 -2.64 0.20 -6.16
N GLY A 57 -1.65 1.10 -6.28
CA GLY A 57 -1.36 1.82 -7.52
C GLY A 57 -0.94 0.89 -8.66
N LEU A 58 -0.05 -0.07 -8.39
CA LEU A 58 0.40 -1.06 -9.38
C LEU A 58 -0.77 -1.91 -9.91
N SER A 59 -1.77 -2.20 -9.09
CA SER A 59 -2.94 -2.98 -9.49
C SER A 59 -3.73 -2.32 -10.61
N PHE A 60 -3.86 -0.98 -10.60
CA PHE A 60 -4.53 -0.25 -11.67
C PHE A 60 -3.74 -0.21 -12.97
N ILE A 61 -2.41 -0.17 -12.90
CA ILE A 61 -1.55 -0.22 -14.08
C ILE A 61 -1.63 -1.59 -14.75
N ILE A 62 -1.74 -2.66 -13.97
CA ILE A 62 -1.93 -4.02 -14.50
C ILE A 62 -3.28 -4.16 -15.24
N LEU A 63 -4.28 -3.34 -14.89
CA LEU A 63 -5.57 -3.30 -15.57
C LEU A 63 -5.55 -2.47 -16.87
N ASP A 64 -4.60 -1.55 -17.06
CA ASP A 64 -4.54 -0.65 -18.22
C ASP A 64 -4.39 -1.40 -19.59
N PRO A 65 -3.53 -2.44 -19.72
CA PRO A 65 -3.42 -3.23 -20.94
C PRO A 65 -4.73 -3.91 -21.35
N LEU A 66 -5.70 -4.10 -20.44
CA LEU A 66 -7.00 -4.69 -20.77
C LEU A 66 -7.76 -3.89 -21.82
N SER A 67 -7.46 -2.61 -22.00
CA SER A 67 -8.08 -1.78 -23.04
C SER A 67 -7.43 -1.98 -24.43
N ALA A 68 -6.25 -2.60 -24.50
CA ALA A 68 -5.52 -2.79 -25.75
C ALA A 68 -6.10 -3.97 -26.58
N PRO A 69 -6.30 -3.79 -27.91
CA PRO A 69 -6.97 -4.79 -28.76
C PRO A 69 -6.11 -6.03 -29.10
N LYS A 70 -4.83 -6.08 -28.73
CA LYS A 70 -3.88 -7.13 -29.17
C LYS A 70 -3.70 -8.31 -28.19
N ILE A 71 -4.52 -8.43 -27.15
CA ILE A 71 -4.34 -9.46 -26.10
C ILE A 71 -5.27 -10.67 -26.33
N PRO A 72 -4.78 -11.92 -26.22
CA PRO A 72 -5.64 -13.10 -26.28
C PRO A 72 -6.68 -13.10 -25.15
N LYS A 73 -7.92 -13.54 -25.46
CA LYS A 73 -9.10 -13.46 -24.57
C LYS A 73 -8.87 -14.04 -23.17
N LEU A 74 -8.15 -15.16 -23.08
CA LEU A 74 -7.84 -15.84 -21.82
C LEU A 74 -6.91 -14.99 -20.94
N ASN A 75 -5.83 -14.45 -21.51
CA ASN A 75 -4.89 -13.61 -20.77
C ASN A 75 -5.55 -12.30 -20.28
N ARG A 76 -6.45 -11.73 -21.11
CA ARG A 76 -7.26 -10.57 -20.73
C ARG A 76 -8.18 -10.88 -19.54
N PHE A 77 -8.81 -12.04 -19.52
CA PHE A 77 -9.65 -12.46 -18.39
C PHE A 77 -8.83 -12.66 -17.11
N LEU A 78 -7.69 -13.33 -17.19
CA LEU A 78 -6.80 -13.54 -16.05
C LEU A 78 -6.29 -12.22 -15.45
N LEU A 79 -5.80 -11.30 -16.29
CA LEU A 79 -5.33 -9.98 -15.85
C LEU A 79 -6.43 -9.17 -15.16
N LEU A 80 -7.67 -9.26 -15.66
CA LEU A 80 -8.83 -8.61 -15.04
C LEU A 80 -9.12 -9.17 -13.65
N VAL A 81 -9.16 -10.50 -13.51
CA VAL A 81 -9.42 -11.14 -12.21
C VAL A 81 -8.31 -10.80 -11.22
N ILE A 82 -7.05 -10.91 -11.63
CA ILE A 82 -5.90 -10.63 -10.75
C ILE A 82 -5.88 -9.16 -10.33
N GLY A 83 -6.03 -8.22 -11.28
CA GLY A 83 -6.04 -6.80 -10.97
C GLY A 83 -7.21 -6.41 -10.06
N PHE A 84 -8.40 -6.95 -10.32
CA PHE A 84 -9.58 -6.70 -9.49
C PHE A 84 -9.43 -7.24 -8.06
N VAL A 85 -8.93 -8.47 -7.91
CA VAL A 85 -8.64 -9.06 -6.59
C VAL A 85 -7.58 -8.24 -5.84
N CYS A 86 -6.54 -7.77 -6.53
CA CYS A 86 -5.49 -6.97 -5.92
C CYS A 86 -6.00 -5.60 -5.43
N VAL A 87 -6.88 -4.94 -6.20
CA VAL A 87 -7.54 -3.69 -5.76
C VAL A 87 -8.42 -3.94 -4.53
N LEU A 88 -9.23 -5.01 -4.53
CA LEU A 88 -10.08 -5.35 -3.39
C LEU A 88 -9.26 -5.65 -2.14
N LEU A 89 -8.20 -6.45 -2.25
CA LEU A 89 -7.31 -6.76 -1.12
C LEU A 89 -6.70 -5.48 -0.53
N ASN A 90 -6.22 -4.56 -1.36
CA ASN A 90 -5.67 -3.29 -0.89
C ASN A 90 -6.73 -2.42 -0.20
N PHE A 91 -7.95 -2.37 -0.73
CA PHE A 91 -9.05 -1.62 -0.10
C PHE A 91 -9.40 -2.16 1.29
N PHE A 92 -9.57 -3.48 1.42
CA PHE A 92 -9.86 -4.10 2.71
C PHE A 92 -8.70 -3.94 3.70
N MET A 93 -7.46 -4.15 3.24
CA MET A 93 -6.29 -4.06 4.12
C MET A 93 -6.05 -2.62 4.61
N ALA A 94 -6.28 -1.62 3.76
CA ALA A 94 -6.25 -0.21 4.18
C ALA A 94 -7.37 0.10 5.19
N GLY A 95 -8.57 -0.47 5.00
CA GLY A 95 -9.66 -0.35 5.97
C GLY A 95 -9.33 -0.95 7.33
N VAL A 96 -8.75 -2.15 7.35
CA VAL A 96 -8.27 -2.82 8.58
C VAL A 96 -7.17 -2.00 9.24
N PHE A 97 -6.24 -1.45 8.48
CA PHE A 97 -5.16 -0.60 8.98
C PHE A 97 -5.71 0.63 9.72
N MET A 98 -6.72 1.30 9.16
CA MET A 98 -7.38 2.43 9.83
C MET A 98 -8.07 2.01 11.13
N ARG A 99 -8.72 0.84 11.16
CA ARG A 99 -9.36 0.28 12.36
C ARG A 99 -8.35 -0.13 13.44
N MET A 100 -7.16 -0.62 13.06
CA MET A 100 -6.07 -0.93 14.00
C MET A 100 -5.50 0.34 14.64
N LYS A 101 -5.37 1.43 13.86
CA LYS A 101 -4.84 2.70 14.37
C LYS A 101 -5.83 3.45 15.25
N LEU A 102 -7.12 3.41 14.89
CA LEU A 102 -8.23 4.08 15.56
C LEU A 102 -9.36 3.08 15.83
N PRO A 103 -9.31 2.33 16.95
CA PRO A 103 -10.41 1.45 17.33
C PRO A 103 -11.65 2.30 17.66
N GLY A 104 -12.70 2.17 16.85
CA GLY A 104 -13.90 3.03 16.88
C GLY A 104 -14.06 3.94 15.65
N TYR A 105 -13.10 3.95 14.72
CA TYR A 105 -13.20 4.70 13.47
C TYR A 105 -14.37 4.21 12.60
N LEU A 106 -15.43 5.01 12.38
CA LEU A 106 -16.67 4.62 11.65
C LEU A 106 -17.54 3.60 12.41
N MET A 107 -17.77 3.80 13.71
CA MET A 107 -18.81 3.13 14.51
C MET A 107 -20.07 4.00 14.64
N GLY A 108 -20.43 4.71 13.57
CA GLY A 108 -21.63 5.55 13.45
C GLY A 108 -22.53 5.04 12.35
#